data_AF-A0A081Q6A4-F1
#
_entry.id   AF-A0A081Q6A4-F1
#
_cell.length_a   1.000
_cell.length_b   1.000
_cell.length_c   1.000
_cell.angle_alpha   90.00
_cell.angle_beta   90.00
_cell.angle_gamma   90.00
#
_symmetry.space_group_name_H-M   'P 1'
#
loop_
_entity.id
_entity.type
_entity.pdbx_description
1 polymer ?
#
loop_
_entity_poly.entity_id
_entity_poly.type
_entity_poly.pdbx_seq_one_letter_code
_entity_poly.pdbx_strand_id
1 'polypeptide(L)'
;MKPLFNYTNIIRAGQIDIKSVRLKAGLIQKELAKIIGVTKQTIINYEKGTTEPTWERLEEIALALNADIEDFFPYNEMGQSKGDFAWAEHMDRLNNNFMYRRLAEEEAYLNSLFKYVRFQQELTENKITEEQLNKELSFDTNVPISLEDKVNLVKLKLSEQLDENKDRLVELYKIADSETTMELMRYDIHRKLSKK
;
A
#
# COMPACT_ATOMS: atom_id res chain seq x y z
N MET A 1 1.53 -14.48 -0.48
CA MET A 1 2.27 -14.53 -1.76
C MET A 1 3.14 -13.29 -1.82
N LYS A 2 4.45 -13.38 -2.12
CA LYS A 2 5.35 -12.21 -2.15
C LYS A 2 4.94 -11.27 -3.31
N PRO A 3 4.89 -9.95 -3.11
CA PRO A 3 4.51 -9.02 -4.18
C PRO A 3 5.54 -9.02 -5.31
N LEU A 4 5.06 -8.91 -6.56
CA LEU A 4 5.85 -8.98 -7.80
C LEU A 4 6.85 -7.82 -7.94
N PHE A 5 6.60 -6.71 -7.25
CA PHE A 5 7.56 -5.64 -6.97
C PHE A 5 7.70 -5.47 -5.46
N ASN A 6 8.91 -5.21 -4.97
CA ASN A 6 9.17 -4.89 -3.55
C ASN A 6 8.70 -3.45 -3.27
N TYR A 7 7.38 -3.22 -3.33
CA TYR A 7 6.68 -1.97 -2.98
C TYR A 7 6.94 -1.56 -1.56
N THR A 8 7.41 -2.50 -0.75
CA THR A 8 7.85 -2.21 0.57
C THR A 8 8.83 -1.04 0.49
N ASN A 9 9.74 -0.87 -0.49
CA ASN A 9 10.58 0.35 -0.57
C ASN A 9 9.85 1.68 -0.86
N ILE A 10 8.66 1.65 -1.49
CA ILE A 10 7.87 2.84 -1.87
C ILE A 10 6.87 3.20 -0.74
N ILE A 11 6.39 2.18 -0.01
CA ILE A 11 5.59 2.26 1.22
C ILE A 11 6.48 2.56 2.46
N ARG A 12 7.74 2.09 2.46
CA ARG A 12 8.69 2.09 3.61
C ARG A 12 9.18 3.45 4.05
N ALA A 13 9.06 4.49 3.23
CA ALA A 13 9.59 5.80 3.60
C ALA A 13 8.73 6.58 4.62
N GLY A 14 7.64 6.01 5.17
CA GLY A 14 6.89 6.69 6.24
C GLY A 14 5.73 5.98 6.97
N GLN A 15 5.63 4.64 7.03
CA GLN A 15 4.33 4.00 7.31
C GLN A 15 4.29 2.85 8.35
N ILE A 16 5.16 2.83 9.36
CA ILE A 16 4.98 1.95 10.54
C ILE A 16 4.92 2.80 11.81
N ASP A 17 3.79 2.79 12.51
CA ASP A 17 3.56 3.58 13.73
C ASP A 17 3.64 2.74 15.01
N ILE A 18 4.83 2.16 15.26
CA ILE A 18 5.13 1.45 16.52
C ILE A 18 4.97 2.38 17.73
N LYS A 19 5.25 3.68 17.55
CA LYS A 19 5.23 4.67 18.63
C LYS A 19 3.82 4.83 19.19
N SER A 20 2.82 5.04 18.36
CA SER A 20 1.44 5.23 18.81
C SER A 20 0.89 3.98 19.47
N VAL A 21 1.15 2.81 18.91
CA VAL A 21 0.70 1.53 19.50
C VAL A 21 1.39 1.29 20.85
N ARG A 22 2.69 1.58 20.97
CA ARG A 22 3.40 1.49 22.26
C ARG A 22 2.80 2.42 23.30
N LEU A 23 2.49 3.67 22.91
CA LEU A 23 1.90 4.65 23.82
C LEU A 23 0.48 4.22 24.27
N LYS A 24 -0.32 3.63 23.38
CA LYS A 24 -1.63 3.03 23.73
C LYS A 24 -1.49 1.89 24.74
N ALA A 25 -0.43 1.08 24.63
CA ALA A 25 -0.10 0.04 25.59
C ALA A 25 0.49 0.58 26.91
N GLY A 26 0.67 1.89 27.06
CA GLY A 26 1.17 2.52 28.28
C GLY A 26 2.65 2.29 28.58
N LEU A 27 3.44 1.78 27.61
CA LEU A 27 4.84 1.46 27.82
C LEU A 27 5.76 2.59 27.40
N ILE A 28 6.89 2.76 28.10
CA ILE A 28 8.00 3.59 27.62
C ILE A 28 8.96 2.77 26.75
N GLN A 29 9.75 3.45 25.89
CA GLN A 29 10.70 2.79 24.96
C GLN A 29 11.66 1.81 25.66
N LYS A 30 12.07 2.11 26.90
CA LYS A 30 12.96 1.25 27.70
C LYS A 30 12.28 -0.05 28.12
N GLU A 31 10.98 -0.01 28.39
CA GLU A 31 10.20 -1.18 28.80
C GLU A 31 9.96 -2.11 27.63
N LEU A 32 9.51 -1.58 26.48
CA LEU A 32 9.37 -2.36 25.26
C LEU A 32 10.70 -3.01 24.85
N ALA A 33 11.80 -2.26 24.91
CA ALA A 33 13.13 -2.77 24.63
C ALA A 33 13.51 -3.96 25.53
N LYS A 34 13.17 -3.88 26.82
CA LYS A 34 13.43 -4.95 27.79
C LYS A 34 12.58 -6.19 27.50
N ILE A 35 11.33 -6.03 27.09
CA ILE A 35 10.41 -7.14 26.80
C ILE A 35 10.90 -7.95 25.59
N ILE A 36 11.29 -7.28 24.50
CA ILE A 36 11.71 -7.96 23.26
C ILE A 36 13.23 -8.22 23.16
N GLY A 37 13.99 -7.92 24.23
CA GLY A 37 15.42 -8.21 24.31
C GLY A 37 16.31 -7.37 23.39
N VAL A 38 15.99 -6.08 23.19
CA VAL A 38 16.79 -5.14 22.38
C VAL A 38 17.22 -3.91 23.18
N THR A 39 18.02 -3.04 22.58
CA THR A 39 18.40 -1.78 23.21
C THR A 39 17.28 -0.73 23.07
N LYS A 40 17.21 0.23 24.00
CA LYS A 40 16.32 1.41 23.87
C LYS A 40 16.57 2.14 22.54
N GLN A 41 17.83 2.22 22.11
CA GLN A 41 18.20 2.88 20.85
C GLN A 41 17.62 2.17 19.64
N THR A 42 17.53 0.83 19.67
CA THR A 42 16.87 0.03 18.64
C THR A 42 15.39 0.40 18.51
N ILE A 43 14.67 0.52 19.62
CA ILE A 43 13.26 0.98 19.62
C ILE A 43 13.12 2.41 19.08
N ILE A 44 14.01 3.33 19.49
CA ILE A 44 14.03 4.70 18.96
C ILE A 44 14.23 4.68 17.43
N ASN A 45 15.12 3.83 16.94
CA ASN A 45 15.38 3.73 15.51
C ASN A 45 14.19 3.14 14.74
N TYR A 46 13.52 2.14 15.30
CA TYR A 46 12.28 1.58 14.75
C TYR A 46 11.18 2.64 14.69
N GLU A 47 10.93 3.36 15.78
CA GLU A 47 9.90 4.41 15.84
C GLU A 47 10.19 5.62 14.94
N LYS A 48 11.46 5.88 14.64
CA LYS A 48 11.88 6.95 13.72
C LYS A 48 11.97 6.49 12.27
N GLY A 49 11.82 5.20 12.00
CA GLY A 49 12.06 4.60 10.69
C GLY A 49 13.51 4.67 10.22
N THR A 50 14.48 4.94 11.11
CA THR A 50 15.92 4.96 10.74
C THR A 50 16.51 3.56 10.63
N THR A 51 15.84 2.56 11.18
CA THR A 51 16.14 1.14 11.00
C THR A 51 14.81 0.42 10.92
N GLU A 52 14.66 -0.50 9.97
CA GLU A 52 13.44 -1.28 9.85
C GLU A 52 13.52 -2.54 10.72
N PRO A 53 12.51 -2.82 11.55
CA PRO A 53 12.36 -4.14 12.16
C PRO A 53 12.07 -5.18 11.07
N THR A 54 12.56 -6.41 11.26
CA THR A 54 12.14 -7.54 10.42
C THR A 54 10.68 -7.89 10.71
N TRP A 55 10.08 -8.74 9.89
CA TRP A 55 8.70 -9.19 10.11
C TRP A 55 8.55 -9.92 11.45
N GLU A 56 9.48 -10.81 11.77
CA GLU A 56 9.52 -11.53 13.04
C GLU A 56 9.66 -10.56 14.22
N ARG A 57 10.42 -9.47 14.03
CA ARG A 57 10.56 -8.44 15.05
C ARG A 57 9.28 -7.63 15.23
N LEU A 58 8.52 -7.39 14.17
CA LEU A 58 7.20 -6.76 14.25
C LEU A 58 6.21 -7.64 15.01
N GLU A 59 6.21 -8.95 14.76
CA GLU A 59 5.41 -9.93 15.52
C GLU A 59 5.73 -9.89 17.01
N GLU A 60 7.01 -9.89 17.38
CA GLU A 60 7.44 -9.78 18.78
C GLU A 60 6.99 -8.45 19.42
N ILE A 61 7.05 -7.34 18.67
CA ILE A 61 6.58 -6.04 19.15
C ILE A 61 5.05 -6.05 19.31
N ALA A 62 4.29 -6.62 18.39
CA ALA A 62 2.83 -6.77 18.49
C ALA A 62 2.44 -7.55 19.75
N LEU A 63 3.08 -8.70 19.97
CA LEU A 63 2.88 -9.53 21.16
C LEU A 63 3.23 -8.77 22.46
N ALA A 64 4.34 -8.05 22.48
CA ALA A 64 4.77 -7.27 23.64
C ALA A 64 3.80 -6.12 23.97
N LEU A 65 3.10 -5.59 22.97
CA LEU A 65 2.15 -4.49 23.10
C LEU A 65 0.68 -4.95 23.22
N ASN A 66 0.43 -6.26 23.14
CA ASN A 66 -0.91 -6.84 23.07
C ASN A 66 -1.77 -6.17 21.98
N ALA A 67 -1.19 -6.01 20.79
CA ALA A 67 -1.79 -5.40 19.61
C ALA A 67 -1.70 -6.34 18.39
N ASP A 68 -2.49 -6.08 17.35
CA ASP A 68 -2.32 -6.76 16.06
C ASP A 68 -1.16 -6.10 15.29
N ILE A 69 -0.48 -6.86 14.44
CA ILE A 69 0.52 -6.32 13.50
C ILE A 69 -0.12 -5.26 12.60
N GLU A 70 -1.40 -5.44 12.22
CA GLU A 70 -2.17 -4.47 11.45
C GLU A 70 -2.34 -3.11 12.14
N ASP A 71 -2.16 -3.03 13.46
CA ASP A 71 -2.24 -1.76 14.20
C ASP A 71 -1.01 -0.89 14.00
N PHE A 72 0.11 -1.46 13.55
CA PHE A 72 1.29 -0.69 13.20
C PHE A 72 1.17 0.01 11.85
N PHE A 73 0.20 -0.37 11.03
CA PHE A 73 0.04 0.17 9.69
C PHE A 73 -1.09 1.21 9.66
N PRO A 74 -0.85 2.38 9.04
CA PRO A 74 -1.86 3.44 8.96
C PRO A 74 -2.99 3.16 7.96
N TYR A 75 -3.00 1.99 7.32
CA TYR A 75 -4.00 1.55 6.33
C TYR A 75 -4.55 0.17 6.70
N ASN A 76 -5.85 -0.05 6.47
CA ASN A 76 -6.45 -1.40 6.51
C ASN A 76 -6.24 -2.15 5.17
N GLU A 77 -6.63 -3.43 5.10
CA GLU A 77 -6.52 -4.28 3.90
C GLU A 77 -7.18 -3.71 2.64
N MET A 78 -8.05 -2.70 2.78
CA MET A 78 -8.74 -2.00 1.69
C MET A 78 -8.09 -0.66 1.33
N GLY A 79 -6.93 -0.33 1.91
CA GLY A 79 -6.22 0.93 1.69
C GLY A 79 -6.86 2.14 2.39
N GLN A 80 -7.80 1.92 3.33
CA GLN A 80 -8.47 2.99 4.07
C GLN A 80 -7.70 3.35 5.34
N SER A 81 -7.61 4.65 5.62
CA SER A 81 -6.84 5.23 6.74
C SER A 81 -7.36 4.88 8.13
N LYS A 82 -6.47 4.53 9.06
CA LYS A 82 -6.70 4.65 10.52
C LYS A 82 -6.31 6.06 11.00
N GLY A 83 -7.05 7.12 10.61
CA GLY A 83 -7.08 8.44 11.28
C GLY A 83 -5.77 9.27 11.35
N ASP A 84 -5.70 10.30 10.49
CA ASP A 84 -5.09 11.64 10.64
C ASP A 84 -3.64 11.84 11.17
N PHE A 85 -2.70 11.95 10.22
CA PHE A 85 -1.73 13.06 10.00
C PHE A 85 -0.90 12.75 8.73
N ALA A 86 -0.60 11.47 8.51
CA ALA A 86 0.17 10.95 7.37
C ALA A 86 -0.57 11.04 6.03
N TRP A 87 -1.91 11.12 6.02
CA TRP A 87 -2.69 11.25 4.79
C TRP A 87 -2.59 12.62 4.16
N ALA A 88 -2.58 13.69 4.95
CA ALA A 88 -2.35 15.04 4.42
C ALA A 88 -0.95 15.12 3.79
N GLU A 89 0.07 14.52 4.43
CA GLU A 89 1.42 14.46 3.89
C GLU A 89 1.55 13.55 2.66
N HIS A 90 0.88 12.40 2.65
CA HIS A 90 0.84 11.50 1.49
C HIS A 90 0.12 12.15 0.30
N MET A 91 -1.01 12.80 0.53
CA MET A 91 -1.74 13.56 -0.49
C MET A 91 -0.93 14.77 -0.97
N ASP A 92 -0.23 15.46 -0.08
CA ASP A 92 0.72 16.52 -0.45
C ASP A 92 1.84 15.98 -1.36
N ARG A 93 2.41 14.80 -1.04
CA ARG A 93 3.42 14.15 -1.89
C ARG A 93 2.85 13.68 -3.22
N LEU A 94 1.64 13.12 -3.26
CA LEU A 94 0.97 12.77 -4.52
C LEU A 94 0.73 14.00 -5.39
N ASN A 95 0.37 15.12 -4.78
CA ASN A 95 0.10 16.35 -5.51
C ASN A 95 1.38 17.07 -5.96
N ASN A 96 2.46 17.00 -5.17
CA ASN A 96 3.65 17.84 -5.36
C ASN A 96 4.92 17.07 -5.78
N ASN A 97 4.92 15.74 -5.80
CA ASN A 97 6.05 14.92 -6.22
C ASN A 97 5.67 14.01 -7.39
N PHE A 98 6.06 14.40 -8.59
CA PHE A 98 5.78 13.67 -9.83
C PHE A 98 6.23 12.21 -9.77
N MET A 99 7.44 11.93 -9.26
CA MET A 99 7.96 10.56 -9.18
C MET A 99 7.12 9.71 -8.22
N TYR A 100 6.67 10.29 -7.12
CA TYR A 100 5.81 9.59 -6.16
C TYR A 100 4.42 9.32 -6.73
N ARG A 101 3.81 10.32 -7.37
CA ARG A 101 2.53 10.16 -8.09
C ARG A 101 2.62 9.08 -9.16
N ARG A 102 3.71 9.07 -9.93
CA ARG A 102 3.97 8.08 -10.97
C ARG A 102 4.04 6.67 -10.42
N LEU A 103 4.79 6.47 -9.35
CA LEU A 103 4.91 5.16 -8.72
C LEU A 103 3.55 4.66 -8.20
N ALA A 104 2.73 5.56 -7.62
CA ALA A 104 1.40 5.21 -7.15
C ALA A 104 0.45 4.79 -8.29
N GLU A 105 0.43 5.54 -9.40
CA GLU A 105 -0.38 5.20 -10.58
C GLU A 105 0.12 3.90 -11.27
N GLU A 106 1.44 3.69 -11.34
CA GLU A 106 2.05 2.44 -11.83
C GLU A 106 1.62 1.24 -10.97
N GLU A 107 1.63 1.40 -9.64
CA GLU A 107 1.21 0.36 -8.71
C GLU A 107 -0.29 0.04 -8.84
N ALA A 108 -1.15 1.06 -8.95
CA ALA A 108 -2.58 0.87 -9.17
C ALA A 108 -2.86 0.10 -10.48
N TYR A 109 -2.19 0.46 -11.56
CA TYR A 109 -2.30 -0.24 -12.84
C TYR A 109 -1.80 -1.69 -12.75
N LEU A 110 -0.65 -1.94 -12.15
CA LEU A 110 -0.12 -3.30 -11.98
C LEU A 110 -1.03 -4.18 -11.12
N ASN A 111 -1.58 -3.64 -10.03
CA ASN A 111 -2.50 -4.37 -9.16
C ASN A 111 -3.81 -4.73 -9.88
N SER A 112 -4.40 -3.80 -10.63
CA SER A 112 -5.60 -4.08 -11.43
C SER A 112 -5.32 -5.10 -12.55
N LEU A 113 -4.15 -5.02 -13.21
CA LEU A 113 -3.74 -5.99 -14.22
C LEU A 113 -3.60 -7.38 -13.62
N PHE A 114 -2.91 -7.49 -12.49
CA PHE A 114 -2.72 -8.77 -11.79
C PHE A 114 -4.05 -9.36 -11.36
N LYS A 115 -4.96 -8.54 -10.81
CA LYS A 115 -6.31 -8.97 -10.41
C LYS A 115 -7.10 -9.50 -11.61
N TYR A 116 -7.07 -8.79 -12.73
CA TYR A 116 -7.74 -9.21 -13.96
C TYR A 116 -7.17 -10.53 -14.52
N VAL A 117 -5.84 -10.62 -14.65
CA VAL A 117 -5.17 -11.84 -15.16
C VAL A 117 -5.43 -13.04 -14.27
N ARG A 118 -5.33 -12.86 -12.95
CA ARG A 118 -5.62 -13.91 -11.98
C ARG A 118 -7.07 -14.40 -12.10
N PHE A 119 -8.03 -13.49 -12.20
CA PHE A 119 -9.43 -13.84 -12.40
C PHE A 119 -9.63 -14.64 -13.70
N GLN A 120 -9.02 -14.23 -14.82
CA GLN A 120 -9.09 -15.00 -16.07
C GLN A 120 -8.49 -16.41 -15.90
N GLN A 121 -7.36 -16.53 -15.21
CA GLN A 121 -6.75 -17.84 -14.94
C GLN A 121 -7.67 -18.73 -14.08
N GLU A 122 -8.23 -18.20 -13.00
CA GLU A 122 -9.14 -18.93 -12.12
C GLU A 122 -10.42 -19.38 -12.85
N LEU A 123 -10.91 -18.60 -13.81
CA LEU A 123 -11.99 -19.01 -14.72
C LEU A 123 -11.58 -20.21 -15.58
N THR A 124 -10.40 -20.17 -16.22
CA THR A 124 -9.92 -21.28 -17.07
C THR A 124 -9.67 -22.57 -16.29
N GLU A 125 -9.28 -22.45 -15.02
CA GLU A 125 -9.05 -23.57 -14.12
C GLU A 125 -10.33 -24.05 -13.40
N ASN A 126 -11.47 -23.41 -13.68
CA ASN A 126 -12.77 -23.67 -13.06
C ASN A 126 -12.72 -23.61 -11.52
N LYS A 127 -11.90 -22.70 -10.98
CA LYS A 127 -11.66 -22.52 -9.54
C LYS A 127 -12.52 -21.43 -8.91
N ILE A 128 -13.26 -20.67 -9.72
CA ILE A 128 -14.11 -19.59 -9.23
C ILE A 128 -15.37 -20.14 -8.58
N THR A 129 -15.61 -19.70 -7.36
CA THR A 129 -16.82 -19.97 -6.61
C THR A 129 -17.82 -18.83 -6.73
N GLU A 130 -19.10 -19.14 -6.60
CA GLU A 130 -20.16 -18.13 -6.57
C GLU A 130 -20.00 -17.15 -5.40
N GLU A 131 -19.48 -17.62 -4.27
CA GLU A 131 -19.16 -16.78 -3.10
C GLU A 131 -18.10 -15.72 -3.43
N GLN A 132 -17.04 -16.10 -4.14
CA GLN A 132 -16.01 -15.16 -4.60
C GLN A 132 -16.59 -14.12 -5.56
N LEU A 133 -17.48 -14.52 -6.47
CA LEU A 133 -18.14 -13.61 -7.39
C LEU A 133 -19.06 -12.63 -6.64
N ASN A 134 -19.86 -13.11 -5.69
CA ASN A 134 -20.72 -12.25 -4.86
C ASN A 134 -19.89 -11.27 -4.05
N LYS A 135 -18.77 -11.72 -3.45
CA LYS A 135 -17.85 -10.86 -2.71
C LYS A 135 -17.25 -9.78 -3.60
N GLU A 136 -16.81 -10.13 -4.80
CA GLU A 136 -16.20 -9.19 -5.74
C GLU A 136 -17.22 -8.17 -6.28
N LEU A 137 -18.50 -8.55 -6.39
CA LEU A 137 -19.61 -7.66 -6.79
C LEU A 137 -20.24 -6.90 -5.62
N SER A 138 -19.82 -7.17 -4.37
CA SER A 138 -20.47 -6.66 -3.16
C SER A 138 -21.96 -7.00 -3.10
N PHE A 139 -22.34 -8.17 -3.61
CA PHE A 139 -23.71 -8.67 -3.54
C PHE A 139 -23.96 -9.46 -2.26
N ASP A 140 -25.13 -9.25 -1.68
CA ASP A 140 -25.68 -10.18 -0.70
C ASP A 140 -25.97 -11.53 -1.38
N THR A 141 -25.90 -12.64 -0.66
CA THR A 141 -25.97 -14.01 -1.22
C THR A 141 -27.27 -14.37 -1.94
N ASN A 142 -28.25 -13.46 -2.01
CA ASN A 142 -29.61 -13.70 -2.47
C ASN A 142 -29.99 -12.97 -3.78
N VAL A 143 -29.01 -12.50 -4.57
CA VAL A 143 -29.30 -11.83 -5.87
C VAL A 143 -29.59 -12.87 -6.97
N PRO A 144 -30.77 -12.84 -7.62
CA PRO A 144 -31.20 -13.83 -8.61
C PRO A 144 -30.61 -13.55 -10.00
N ILE A 145 -29.30 -13.75 -10.14
CA ILE A 145 -28.54 -13.60 -11.38
C ILE A 145 -27.76 -14.88 -11.64
N SER A 146 -27.63 -15.24 -12.92
CA SER A 146 -26.94 -16.47 -13.29
C SER A 146 -25.45 -16.40 -12.95
N LEU A 147 -24.82 -17.57 -12.76
CA LEU A 147 -23.38 -17.65 -12.51
C LEU A 147 -22.58 -17.04 -13.68
N GLU A 148 -23.04 -17.26 -14.91
CA GLU A 148 -22.45 -16.70 -16.13
C GLU A 148 -22.53 -15.16 -16.14
N ASP A 149 -23.69 -14.60 -15.79
CA ASP A 149 -23.84 -13.14 -15.68
C ASP A 149 -22.96 -12.56 -14.58
N LYS A 150 -22.84 -13.24 -13.43
CA LYS A 150 -21.92 -12.83 -12.35
C LYS A 150 -20.48 -12.81 -12.83
N VAL A 151 -20.05 -13.82 -13.57
CA VAL A 151 -18.70 -13.88 -14.17
C VAL A 151 -18.49 -12.71 -15.13
N ASN A 152 -19.46 -12.45 -16.01
CA ASN A 152 -19.37 -11.37 -17.00
C ASN A 152 -19.34 -9.99 -16.33
N LEU A 153 -20.12 -9.78 -15.27
CA LEU A 153 -20.11 -8.54 -14.48
C LEU A 153 -18.78 -8.32 -13.76
N VAL A 154 -18.21 -9.35 -13.12
CA VAL A 154 -16.88 -9.24 -12.48
C VAL A 154 -15.82 -8.94 -13.54
N LYS A 155 -15.87 -9.64 -14.68
CA LYS A 155 -14.93 -9.40 -15.78
C LYS A 155 -14.99 -7.95 -16.26
N LEU A 156 -16.19 -7.42 -16.48
CA LEU A 156 -16.41 -6.04 -16.90
C LEU A 156 -15.87 -5.05 -15.88
N LYS A 157 -16.20 -5.22 -14.59
CA LYS A 157 -15.72 -4.38 -13.49
C LYS A 157 -14.19 -4.35 -13.44
N LEU A 158 -13.55 -5.51 -13.53
CA LEU A 158 -12.09 -5.61 -13.48
C LEU A 158 -11.41 -5.01 -14.72
N SER A 159 -12.00 -5.18 -15.91
CA SER A 159 -11.48 -4.55 -17.12
C SER A 159 -11.63 -3.04 -17.10
N GLU A 160 -12.77 -2.52 -16.62
CA GLU A 160 -13.00 -1.07 -16.51
C GLU A 160 -12.01 -0.44 -15.53
N GLN A 161 -11.80 -1.05 -14.35
CA GLN A 161 -10.81 -0.58 -13.38
C GLN A 161 -9.37 -0.62 -13.95
N LEU A 162 -9.04 -1.64 -14.74
CA LEU A 162 -7.74 -1.73 -15.41
C LEU A 162 -7.53 -0.59 -16.41
N ASP A 163 -8.53 -0.33 -17.24
CA ASP A 163 -8.50 0.73 -18.23
C ASP A 163 -8.45 2.12 -17.58
N GLU A 164 -9.23 2.37 -16.52
CA GLU A 164 -9.16 3.62 -15.76
C GLU A 164 -7.76 3.90 -15.20
N ASN A 165 -7.13 2.88 -14.58
CA ASN A 165 -5.79 3.03 -14.03
C ASN A 165 -4.74 3.24 -15.12
N LYS A 166 -4.90 2.57 -16.26
CA LYS A 166 -4.06 2.77 -17.44
C LYS A 166 -4.16 4.20 -17.96
N ASP A 167 -5.37 4.72 -18.07
CA ASP A 167 -5.62 6.07 -18.58
C ASP A 167 -5.06 7.14 -17.64
N ARG A 168 -5.19 6.97 -16.32
CA ARG A 168 -4.54 7.84 -15.33
C ARG A 168 -3.02 7.85 -15.48
N LEU A 169 -2.42 6.68 -15.67
CA LEU A 169 -0.98 6.56 -15.87
C LEU A 169 -0.54 7.23 -17.17
N VAL A 170 -1.24 6.97 -18.27
CA VAL A 170 -0.97 7.59 -19.58
C VAL A 170 -1.10 9.11 -19.49
N GLU A 171 -2.14 9.63 -18.84
CA GLU A 171 -2.35 11.06 -18.67
C GLU A 171 -1.23 11.71 -17.85
N LEU A 172 -0.78 11.04 -16.79
CA LEU A 172 0.36 11.50 -16.01
C LEU A 172 1.64 11.62 -16.86
N TYR A 173 1.90 10.65 -17.74
CA TYR A 173 3.05 10.68 -18.64
C TYR A 173 2.94 11.75 -19.73
N LYS A 174 1.73 12.04 -20.25
CA LYS A 174 1.51 13.17 -21.18
C LYS A 174 1.81 14.52 -20.54
N ILE A 175 1.41 14.71 -19.28
CA ILE A 175 1.74 15.91 -18.50
C ILE A 175 3.26 16.00 -18.28
N ALA A 176 3.93 14.86 -18.12
CA ALA A 176 5.38 14.81 -17.95
C ALA A 176 6.17 15.30 -19.17
N ASP A 177 5.65 15.04 -20.37
CA ASP A 177 6.29 15.39 -21.65
C ASP A 177 6.12 16.86 -22.05
N SER A 178 5.23 17.63 -21.40
CA SER A 178 5.24 19.09 -21.52
C SER A 178 6.40 19.66 -20.68
N GLU A 179 7.50 20.03 -21.33
CA GLU A 179 8.76 20.73 -20.91
C GLU A 179 9.06 21.00 -19.42
N THR A 180 8.08 21.37 -18.59
CA THR A 180 8.19 21.75 -17.17
C THR A 180 8.69 20.63 -16.25
N THR A 181 8.42 19.37 -16.55
CA THR A 181 8.72 18.21 -15.69
C THR A 181 10.17 17.74 -15.79
N MET A 182 10.76 17.84 -16.98
CA MET A 182 12.19 17.56 -17.21
C MET A 182 13.08 18.61 -16.54
N GLU A 183 12.63 19.87 -16.45
CA GLU A 183 13.31 20.92 -15.69
C GLU A 183 13.24 20.66 -14.17
N LEU A 184 12.09 20.24 -13.64
CA LEU A 184 11.96 19.88 -12.22
C LEU A 184 12.81 18.65 -11.85
N MET A 185 12.87 17.63 -12.72
CA MET A 185 13.77 16.47 -12.52
C MET A 185 15.25 16.88 -12.54
N ARG A 186 15.65 17.77 -13.47
CA ARG A 186 17.03 18.29 -13.53
C ARG A 186 17.37 19.11 -12.28
N TYR A 187 16.43 19.92 -11.79
CA TYR A 187 16.60 20.74 -10.59
C TYR A 187 16.82 19.90 -9.33
N ASP A 188 16.02 18.85 -9.12
CA ASP A 188 16.15 17.98 -7.93
C ASP A 188 17.41 17.10 -7.96
N ILE A 189 17.83 16.65 -9.14
CA ILE A 189 19.10 15.95 -9.33
C ILE A 189 20.27 16.88 -9.01
N HIS A 190 20.26 18.11 -9.52
CA HIS A 190 21.32 19.09 -9.24
C HIS A 190 21.38 19.48 -7.75
N ARG A 191 20.24 19.66 -7.08
CA ARG A 191 20.18 19.96 -5.64
C ARG A 191 20.71 18.82 -4.77
N LYS A 192 20.49 17.56 -5.14
CA LYS A 192 21.04 16.39 -4.42
C LYS A 192 22.54 16.23 -4.66
N LEU A 193 23.03 16.61 -5.83
CA LEU A 193 24.46 16.57 -6.15
C LEU A 193 25.26 17.72 -5.54
N SER A 194 24.65 18.90 -5.30
CA SER A 194 25.34 20.05 -4.71
C SER A 194 25.46 20.01 -3.17
N LYS A 195 24.90 18.98 -2.50
CA LYS A 195 24.94 18.78 -1.04
C LYS A 195 25.89 17.66 -0.61
N LYS A 196 26.73 17.15 -1.51
CA LYS A 196 27.88 16.30 -1.23
C LYS A 196 29.15 17.11 -1.36
#